data_AF-A0A929RGD0-F1
#
_entry.id   AF-A0A929RGD0-F1
#
_cell.length_a   1.000
_cell.length_b   1.000
_cell.length_c   1.000
_cell.angle_alpha   90.00
_cell.angle_beta   90.00
_cell.angle_gamma   90.00
#
_symmetry.space_group_name_H-M   'P 1'
#
loop_
_entity.id
_entity.type
_entity.pdbx_description
1 polymer ?
#
loop_
_entity_poly.entity_id
_entity_poly.type
_entity_poly.pdbx_seq_one_letter_code
_entity_poly.pdbx_strand_id
1 'polypeptide(L)' 'LLESQPPEAAMLVGCFLAAVAHPDHVAELAMFDKLPSAARMAVGRFFSFFLAGGLDDAGREKLHSHMQAWFVRQHLSR' A
#
# COMPACT_ATOMS: atom_id res chain seq x y z
N LEU A 1 -2.56 -16.01 2.50
CA LEU A 1 -1.38 -15.41 3.16
C LEU A 1 -1.64 -14.03 3.76
N LEU A 2 -2.58 -13.22 3.23
CA LEU A 2 -3.00 -11.94 3.84
C LEU A 2 -4.09 -12.08 4.92
N GLU A 3 -4.85 -13.18 4.94
CA GLU A 3 -5.96 -13.41 5.88
C GLU A 3 -5.53 -13.68 7.34
N SER A 4 -4.22 -13.88 7.58
CA SER A 4 -3.68 -14.16 8.92
C SER A 4 -2.87 -12.99 9.52
N GLN A 5 -2.78 -11.85 8.84
CA GLN A 5 -2.09 -10.68 9.37
C GLN A 5 -3.04 -9.86 10.26
N PRO A 6 -2.57 -9.33 11.40
CA PRO A 6 -3.40 -8.47 12.22
C PRO A 6 -3.95 -7.30 11.39
N PRO A 7 -5.20 -6.86 11.61
CA PRO A 7 -5.86 -5.84 10.81
C PRO A 7 -5.03 -4.56 10.66
N GLU A 8 -4.27 -4.16 11.68
CA GLU A 8 -3.37 -3.00 11.60
C GLU A 8 -2.24 -3.17 10.60
N ALA A 9 -1.66 -4.37 10.45
CA ALA A 9 -0.56 -4.61 9.51
C ALA A 9 -1.04 -4.55 8.06
N ALA A 10 -2.21 -5.14 7.77
CA ALA A 10 -2.86 -5.00 6.47
C ALA A 10 -3.24 -3.54 6.19
N MET A 11 -3.69 -2.81 7.22
CA MET A 11 -4.06 -1.41 7.10
C MET A 11 -2.87 -0.54 6.72
N LEU A 12 -1.75 -0.68 7.43
CA LEU A 12 -0.54 0.11 7.18
C LEU A 12 0.12 -0.22 5.83
N VAL A 13 0.04 -1.46 5.36
CA VAL A 13 0.50 -1.83 4.01
C VAL A 13 -0.38 -1.19 2.93
N GLY A 14 -1.70 -1.20 3.12
CA GLY A 14 -2.64 -0.50 2.22
C GLY A 14 -2.38 1.01 2.17
N CYS A 15 -2.21 1.63 3.33
CA CYS A 15 -1.78 3.03 3.47
C CYS A 15 -0.52 3.36 2.68
N PHE A 16 0.52 2.53 2.83
CA PHE A 16 1.75 2.77 2.09
C PHE A 16 1.56 2.60 0.58
N LEU A 17 0.83 1.59 0.13
CA LEU A 17 0.58 1.39 -1.30
C LEU A 17 -0.24 2.53 -1.92
N ALA A 18 -1.18 3.12 -1.18
CA ALA A 18 -1.89 4.32 -1.60
C ALA A 18 -0.97 5.54 -1.69
N ALA A 19 -0.04 5.71 -0.75
CA ALA A 19 0.98 6.77 -0.80
C ALA A 19 1.92 6.65 -2.02
N VAL A 20 2.20 5.43 -2.46
CA VAL A 20 2.99 5.18 -3.68
C VAL A 20 2.16 5.44 -4.95
N ALA A 21 0.85 5.24 -4.89
CA ALA A 21 -0.05 5.45 -6.01
C ALA A 21 -0.56 6.90 -6.14
N HIS A 22 -0.48 7.72 -5.08
CA HIS A 22 -1.07 9.07 -5.06
C HIS A 22 -0.25 10.07 -4.22
N PRO A 23 0.07 11.27 -4.76
CA PRO A 23 0.92 12.27 -4.09
C PRO A 23 0.30 12.82 -2.79
N ASP A 24 -1.02 12.90 -2.69
CA ASP A 24 -1.71 13.42 -1.49
C ASP A 24 -1.57 12.50 -0.25
N HIS A 25 -1.13 11.26 -0.44
CA HIS A 25 -0.96 10.28 0.64
C HIS A 25 0.50 10.11 1.08
N VAL A 26 1.44 10.93 0.58
CA VAL A 26 2.88 10.88 0.92
C VAL A 26 3.14 10.92 2.44
N ALA A 27 2.29 11.58 3.23
CA ALA A 27 2.41 11.61 4.69
C ALA A 27 2.34 10.21 5.33
N GLU A 28 1.70 9.24 4.67
CA GLU A 28 1.61 7.85 5.14
C GLU A 28 2.93 7.08 4.98
N LEU A 29 3.86 7.57 4.14
CA LEU A 29 5.24 7.03 4.05
C LEU A 29 6.02 7.23 5.36
N ALA A 30 5.71 8.26 6.15
CA ALA A 30 6.35 8.50 7.45
C ALA A 30 6.03 7.41 8.49
N MET A 31 5.04 6.54 8.22
CA MET A 31 4.70 5.40 9.07
C MET A 31 5.43 4.12 8.67
N PHE A 32 6.31 4.15 7.66
CA PHE A 32 7.05 2.98 7.21
C PHE A 32 7.82 2.28 8.33
N ASP A 33 8.48 3.02 9.21
CA ASP A 33 9.26 2.45 10.31
C ASP A 33 8.40 1.76 11.37
N LYS A 34 7.09 2.05 11.40
CA LYS A 34 6.11 1.42 12.30
C LYS A 34 5.61 0.07 11.78
N LEU A 35 5.91 -0.28 10.53
CA LEU A 35 5.53 -1.57 9.95
C LEU A 35 6.34 -2.72 10.58
N PRO A 36 5.72 -3.91 10.76
CA PRO A 36 6.46 -5.14 11.05
C PRO A 36 7.59 -5.38 10.01
N SER A 37 8.70 -5.99 10.43
CA SER A 37 9.88 -6.17 9.57
C SER A 37 9.58 -6.82 8.21
N ALA A 38 8.75 -7.87 8.20
CA ALA A 38 8.32 -8.53 6.96
C ALA A 38 7.52 -7.59 6.04
N ALA A 39 6.66 -6.74 6.61
CA ALA A 39 5.87 -5.78 5.86
C ALA A 39 6.76 -4.65 5.30
N ARG A 40 7.74 -4.14 6.07
CA ARG A 40 8.74 -3.17 5.56
C ARG A 40 9.49 -3.71 4.35
N MET A 41 9.96 -4.96 4.42
CA MET A 41 10.67 -5.59 3.32
C MET A 41 9.80 -5.74 2.07
N ALA A 42 8.55 -6.20 2.21
CA ALA A 42 7.63 -6.36 1.09
C ALA A 42 7.31 -5.01 0.43
N VAL A 43 7.02 -4.01 1.26
CA VAL A 43 6.70 -2.66 0.83
C VAL A 43 7.90 -1.98 0.15
N GLY A 44 9.11 -2.07 0.73
CA GLY A 44 10.32 -1.50 0.14
C GLY A 44 10.69 -2.15 -1.20
N ARG A 45 10.50 -3.47 -1.33
CA ARG A 45 10.67 -4.19 -2.61
C ARG A 45 9.67 -3.72 -3.65
N PHE A 46 8.40 -3.57 -3.27
CA PHE A 46 7.36 -3.08 -4.17
C PHE A 46 7.63 -1.64 -4.62
N PHE A 47 8.02 -0.75 -3.71
CA PHE A 47 8.38 0.63 -4.02
C PHE A 47 9.55 0.71 -5.00
N SER A 48 10.59 -0.09 -4.80
CA SER A 48 11.74 -0.17 -5.70
C SER A 48 11.34 -0.67 -7.10
N PHE A 49 10.48 -1.68 -7.17
CA PHE A 49 9.91 -2.18 -8.43
C PHE A 49 9.09 -1.10 -9.15
N PHE A 50 8.29 -0.34 -8.42
CA PHE A 50 7.47 0.74 -8.97
C PHE A 50 8.32 1.87 -9.54
N LEU A 51 9.35 2.34 -8.80
CA LEU A 51 10.28 3.37 -9.28
C LEU A 51 11.09 2.94 -10.50
N ALA A 52 11.37 1.65 -10.63
CA ALA A 52 12.04 1.08 -11.81
C ALA A 52 11.12 0.99 -13.04
N GLY A 53 9.88 1.51 -12.97
CA GLY A 53 8.92 1.44 -14.08
C GLY A 53 8.32 0.05 -14.26
N GLY A 54 8.31 -0.79 -13.22
CA GLY A 54 7.81 -2.16 -13.27
C GLY A 54 6.31 -2.29 -13.58
N LEU A 55 5.54 -1.22 -13.47
CA LEU A 55 4.16 -1.13 -13.93
C LEU A 55 4.06 -0.17 -15.10
N ASP A 56 3.33 -0.58 -16.13
CA ASP A 56 2.84 0.30 -17.20
C ASP A 56 1.66 1.16 -16.70
N ASP A 57 1.15 2.07 -17.55
CA ASP A 57 0.03 2.94 -17.19
C ASP A 57 -1.22 2.15 -16.78
N ALA A 58 -1.56 1.11 -17.54
CA ALA A 58 -2.71 0.25 -17.24
C ALA A 58 -2.55 -0.49 -15.91
N GLY A 59 -1.33 -0.97 -15.61
CA GLY A 59 -0.99 -1.60 -14.35
C GLY A 59 -1.08 -0.64 -13.17
N ARG A 60 -0.64 0.61 -13.35
CA ARG A 60 -0.77 1.67 -12.33
C ARG A 60 -2.23 2.01 -12.06
N GLU A 61 -3.05 2.16 -13.08
CA GLU A 61 -4.46 2.48 -12.94
C GLU A 61 -5.24 1.34 -12.27
N LYS A 62 -4.94 0.08 -12.63
CA LYS A 62 -5.53 -1.09 -11.99
C LYS A 62 -5.16 -1.20 -10.50
N LEU A 63 -3.89 -0.95 -10.17
CA LEU A 63 -3.44 -0.91 -8.79
C LEU A 63 -4.15 0.19 -8.01
N HIS A 64 -4.25 1.39 -8.58
CA HIS A 64 -4.94 2.52 -7.98
C HIS A 64 -6.42 2.18 -7.69
N SER A 65 -7.16 1.67 -8.67
CA SER A 65 -8.56 1.27 -8.49
C SER A 65 -8.74 0.21 -7.39
N HIS A 66 -7.85 -0.78 -7.34
CA HIS A 66 -7.91 -1.83 -6.33
C HIS A 66 -7.65 -1.28 -4.91
N MET A 67 -6.64 -0.41 -4.76
CA MET A 67 -6.30 0.21 -3.47
C MET A 67 -7.42 1.14 -2.99
N GLN A 68 -7.97 1.97 -3.89
CA GLN A 68 -9.10 2.85 -3.58
C GLN A 68 -10.32 2.06 -3.10
N ALA A 69 -10.68 0.98 -3.80
CA ALA A 69 -11.81 0.13 -3.42
C ALA A 69 -11.60 -0.57 -2.07
N TRP A 70 -10.36 -0.97 -1.76
CA TRP A 70 -10.01 -1.56 -0.47
C TRP A 70 -10.12 -0.52 0.66
N PHE A 71 -9.61 0.70 0.45
CA PHE A 71 -9.67 1.80 1.41
C PHE A 71 -11.10 2.20 1.80
N VAL A 72 -11.97 2.38 0.79
CA VAL A 72 -13.39 2.67 1.00
C VAL A 72 -14.03 1.58 1.87
N ARG A 73 -13.70 0.32 1.61
CA ARG A 73 -14.23 -0.82 2.37
C ARG A 73 -13.80 -0.81 3.85
N GLN A 74 -12.55 -0.42 4.13
CA GLN A 74 -12.05 -0.31 5.50
C GLN A 74 -12.67 0.87 6.26
N HIS A 75 -12.91 1.99 5.58
CA HIS A 75 -13.57 3.16 6.18
C HIS A 75 -15.06 2.93 6.47
N LEU A 76 -15.74 2.09 5.69
CA LEU A 76 -17.14 1.71 5.93
C LEU A 76 -17.30 0.64 7.02
N SER A 77 -16.22 -0.03 7.41
CA SER A 77 -16.22 -1.09 8.43
C SER A 77 -15.83 -0.59 9.83
N ARG A 78 -15.62 0.72 9.98
CA ARG A 78 -15.41 1.43 11.25
C ARG A 78 -16.65 2.22 11.64
#